data_AF-A0A965GJ51-F1
#
_entry.id   AF-A0A965GJ51-F1
#
_cell.length_a   1.000
_cell.length_b   1.000
_cell.length_c   1.000
_cell.angle_alpha   90.00
_cell.angle_beta   90.00
_cell.angle_gamma   90.00
#
_symmetry.space_group_name_H-M   'P 1'
#
loop_
_entity.id
_entity.type
_entity.pdbx_description
1 polymer ?
#
loop_
_entity_poly.entity_id
_entity_poly.type
_entity_poly.pdbx_seq_one_letter_code
_entity_poly.pdbx_strand_id
1 'polypeptide(L)'
;MTAPNTVPLTNAVGVPAELYVAPPPPVDLSVSAALRYLKLTPGSSVSISDSSANIQKNLATLQSMNARISAVKASSDLNTTLTVSYKDYSADKGILAKWSNNASHQFILTDVTAQAAGA
;
A
#
# COMPACT_ATOMS: atom_id res chain seq x y z
N MET A 1 -5.09 0.30 68.56
CA MET A 1 -4.97 1.42 67.59
C MET A 1 -3.81 1.00 66.70
N THR A 2 -4.01 0.48 65.49
CA THR A 2 -4.53 1.11 64.26
C THR A 2 -4.86 -0.03 63.28
N ALA A 3 -6.14 -0.27 62.97
CA ALA A 3 -6.87 0.16 61.77
C ALA A 3 -6.51 -0.61 60.47
N PRO A 4 -7.51 -1.17 59.74
CA PRO A 4 -7.35 -2.13 58.66
C PRO A 4 -6.90 -1.51 57.33
N ASN A 5 -6.06 -2.25 56.60
CA ASN A 5 -5.57 -1.89 55.27
C ASN A 5 -6.72 -1.97 54.25
N THR A 6 -7.41 -0.86 54.05
CA THR A 6 -8.53 -0.73 53.09
C THR A 6 -7.97 -0.57 51.69
N VAL A 7 -8.30 -1.47 50.78
CA VAL A 7 -8.06 -1.31 49.34
C VAL A 7 -9.05 -0.24 48.84
N PRO A 8 -8.62 0.93 48.33
CA PRO A 8 -9.56 1.91 47.82
C PRO A 8 -10.08 1.46 46.45
N LEU A 9 -11.31 0.91 46.44
CA LEU A 9 -12.20 0.92 45.28
C LEU A 9 -12.57 2.37 44.97
N THR A 10 -11.70 3.08 44.25
CA THR A 10 -12.06 4.38 43.67
C THR A 10 -12.30 4.18 42.19
N ASN A 11 -13.57 4.20 41.81
CA ASN A 11 -14.02 4.47 40.46
C ASN A 11 -13.44 5.81 40.00
N ALA A 12 -12.25 5.80 39.41
CA ALA A 12 -11.97 6.69 38.30
C ALA A 12 -12.53 5.99 37.07
N VAL A 13 -13.66 6.47 36.56
CA VAL A 13 -14.11 6.19 35.20
C VAL A 13 -13.11 6.86 34.26
N GLY A 14 -11.89 6.36 34.24
CA GLY A 14 -10.91 6.61 33.21
C GLY A 14 -11.31 5.71 32.07
N VAL A 15 -11.94 6.30 31.04
CA VAL A 15 -12.04 5.66 29.73
C VAL A 15 -10.66 5.05 29.44
N PRO A 16 -10.53 3.73 29.22
CA PRO A 16 -9.22 3.15 28.94
C PRO A 16 -8.64 3.92 27.76
N ALA A 17 -7.42 4.42 27.92
CA ALA A 17 -6.72 5.25 26.95
C ALA A 17 -6.36 4.53 25.63
N GLU A 18 -7.09 3.48 25.24
CA GLU A 18 -6.78 2.65 24.06
C GLU A 18 -8.03 2.09 23.34
N LEU A 19 -9.23 2.66 23.53
CA LEU A 19 -10.40 2.26 22.70
C LEU A 19 -10.46 2.94 21.32
N TYR A 20 -9.47 3.78 20.99
CA TYR A 20 -9.19 4.14 19.61
C TYR A 20 -8.07 3.24 19.08
N VAL A 21 -8.43 2.03 18.65
CA VAL A 21 -7.63 1.37 17.62
C VAL A 21 -7.83 2.24 16.39
N ALA A 22 -6.79 3.01 16.02
CA ALA A 22 -6.78 3.72 14.76
C ALA A 22 -7.30 2.78 13.67
N PRO A 23 -8.19 3.24 12.77
CA PRO A 23 -8.75 2.39 11.71
C PRO A 23 -7.61 1.56 11.14
N PRO A 24 -7.76 0.22 11.07
CA PRO A 24 -6.65 -0.67 10.81
C PRO A 24 -5.85 -0.09 9.66
N PRO A 25 -4.53 0.12 9.82
CA PRO A 25 -3.71 0.63 8.74
C PRO A 25 -4.03 -0.19 7.50
N PRO A 26 -4.16 0.42 6.31
CA PRO A 26 -4.47 -0.31 5.08
C PRO A 26 -3.58 -1.54 5.05
N VAL A 27 -4.17 -2.74 5.20
CA VAL A 27 -3.38 -3.96 5.32
C VAL A 27 -2.52 -4.02 4.06
N ASP A 28 -1.22 -3.90 4.24
CA ASP A 28 -0.28 -3.88 3.14
C ASP A 28 -0.18 -5.31 2.62
N LEU A 29 -0.87 -5.58 1.52
CA LEU A 29 -0.96 -6.92 0.94
C LEU A 29 0.11 -7.10 -0.13
N SER A 30 0.73 -8.28 -0.15
CA SER A 30 1.47 -8.75 -1.33
C SER A 30 0.56 -8.70 -2.56
N VAL A 31 1.10 -8.52 -3.77
CA VAL A 31 0.34 -8.51 -5.03
C VAL A 31 -0.59 -9.71 -5.10
N SER A 32 -0.10 -10.91 -4.77
CA SER A 32 -0.89 -12.13 -4.82
C SER A 32 -2.05 -12.14 -3.81
N ALA A 33 -1.81 -11.61 -2.60
CA ALA A 33 -2.84 -11.50 -1.57
C ALA A 33 -3.88 -10.43 -1.92
N ALA A 34 -3.44 -9.29 -2.45
CA ALA A 34 -4.29 -8.21 -2.94
C ALA A 34 -5.24 -8.70 -4.04
N LEU A 35 -4.73 -9.42 -5.05
CA LEU A 35 -5.55 -9.96 -6.13
C LEU A 35 -6.60 -10.96 -5.62
N ARG A 36 -6.25 -11.81 -4.66
CA ARG A 36 -7.21 -12.75 -4.03
C ARG A 36 -8.27 -11.99 -3.26
N TYR A 37 -7.86 -11.04 -2.43
CA TYR A 37 -8.77 -10.23 -1.61
C TYR A 37 -9.74 -9.41 -2.48
N LEU A 38 -9.24 -8.77 -3.53
CA LEU A 38 -10.07 -7.98 -4.43
C LEU A 38 -11.09 -8.83 -5.21
N LYS A 39 -10.76 -10.10 -5.49
CA LYS A 39 -11.70 -11.05 -6.11
C LYS A 39 -12.78 -11.54 -5.15
N LEU A 40 -12.44 -11.71 -3.87
CA LEU A 40 -13.35 -12.21 -2.85
C LEU A 40 -14.28 -11.12 -2.31
N THR A 41 -13.79 -9.88 -2.24
CA THR A 41 -14.51 -8.76 -1.62
C THR A 41 -14.76 -7.65 -2.63
N PRO A 42 -15.82 -7.71 -3.44
CA PRO A 42 -16.14 -6.63 -4.37
C PRO A 42 -16.41 -5.31 -3.62
N GLY A 43 -15.86 -4.20 -4.11
CA GLY A 43 -16.02 -2.87 -3.49
C GLY A 43 -14.95 -2.47 -2.46
N SER A 44 -14.11 -3.41 -2.00
CA SER A 44 -13.00 -3.06 -1.11
C SER A 44 -11.80 -2.51 -1.88
N SER A 45 -11.04 -1.63 -1.22
CA SER A 45 -9.75 -1.11 -1.68
C SER A 45 -8.60 -1.67 -0.84
N VAL A 46 -7.41 -1.77 -1.44
CA VAL A 46 -6.22 -2.35 -0.79
C VAL A 46 -4.96 -1.50 -0.99
N SER A 47 -4.04 -1.56 -0.04
CA SER A 47 -2.66 -1.09 -0.21
C SER A 47 -1.79 -2.29 -0.57
N ILE A 48 -0.88 -2.11 -1.53
CA ILE A 48 0.01 -3.18 -2.00
C ILE A 48 1.42 -2.90 -1.52
N SER A 49 2.04 -3.89 -0.87
CA SER A 49 3.45 -3.89 -0.47
C SER A 49 4.09 -5.21 -0.88
N ASP A 50 4.96 -5.19 -1.88
CA ASP A 50 5.61 -6.39 -2.43
C ASP A 50 6.99 -6.05 -3.00
N SER A 51 7.77 -7.05 -3.39
CA SER A 51 9.02 -6.83 -4.11
C SER A 51 8.79 -6.14 -5.45
N SER A 52 9.70 -5.24 -5.85
CA SER A 52 9.64 -4.53 -7.14
C SER A 52 9.54 -5.48 -8.33
N ALA A 53 10.24 -6.62 -8.29
CA ALA A 53 10.17 -7.65 -9.33
C ALA A 53 8.75 -8.24 -9.49
N ASN A 54 8.04 -8.49 -8.39
CA ASN A 54 6.68 -9.01 -8.44
C ASN A 54 5.70 -7.93 -8.91
N ILE A 55 5.89 -6.69 -8.48
CA ILE A 55 5.07 -5.55 -8.93
C ILE A 55 5.25 -5.34 -10.43
N GLN A 56 6.49 -5.31 -10.92
CA GLN A 56 6.82 -5.17 -12.34
C GLN A 56 6.16 -6.26 -13.21
N LYS A 57 6.23 -7.53 -12.77
CA LYS A 57 5.62 -8.65 -13.49
C LYS A 57 4.09 -8.59 -13.53
N ASN A 58 3.45 -7.86 -12.61
CA ASN A 58 2.00 -7.82 -12.46
C ASN A 58 1.39 -6.45 -12.80
N LEU A 59 2.15 -5.51 -13.40
CA LEU A 59 1.67 -4.14 -13.67
C LEU A 59 0.33 -4.12 -14.42
N ALA A 60 0.19 -4.86 -15.51
CA ALA A 60 -1.06 -4.94 -16.28
C ALA A 60 -2.25 -5.45 -15.44
N THR A 61 -2.02 -6.46 -14.59
CA THR A 61 -3.06 -6.99 -13.71
C THR A 61 -3.44 -5.96 -12.64
N LEU A 62 -2.46 -5.30 -12.04
CA LEU A 62 -2.71 -4.23 -11.08
C LEU A 62 -3.46 -3.06 -11.74
N GLN A 63 -3.12 -2.72 -12.97
CA GLN A 63 -3.77 -1.65 -13.72
C GLN A 63 -5.25 -1.96 -13.96
N SER A 64 -5.60 -3.21 -14.27
CA SER A 64 -7.00 -3.63 -14.39
C SER A 64 -7.81 -3.42 -13.10
N MET A 65 -7.15 -3.42 -11.95
CA MET A 65 -7.75 -3.22 -10.62
C MET A 65 -7.41 -1.85 -10.02
N ASN A 66 -6.87 -0.91 -10.80
CA ASN A 66 -6.34 0.36 -10.33
C ASN A 66 -7.35 1.17 -9.50
N ALA A 67 -8.64 1.14 -9.87
CA ALA A 67 -9.69 1.85 -9.13
C ALA A 67 -9.83 1.42 -7.66
N ARG A 68 -9.30 0.24 -7.30
CA ARG A 68 -9.43 -0.39 -5.97
C ARG A 68 -8.08 -0.56 -5.27
N ILE A 69 -7.03 0.04 -5.82
CA ILE A 69 -5.69 0.03 -5.22
C ILE A 69 -5.43 1.44 -4.71
N SER A 70 -5.23 1.61 -3.41
CA SER A 70 -5.01 2.96 -2.84
C SER A 70 -3.54 3.38 -2.94
N ALA A 71 -2.62 2.44 -2.77
CA ALA A 71 -1.18 2.67 -2.80
C ALA A 71 -0.44 1.42 -3.28
N VAL A 72 0.75 1.63 -3.86
CA VAL A 72 1.66 0.54 -4.26
C VAL A 72 3.06 0.91 -3.79
N LYS A 73 3.68 0.04 -3.00
CA LYS A 73 5.03 0.25 -2.46
C LYS A 73 5.88 -1.01 -2.46
N ALA A 74 7.20 -0.81 -2.38
CA ALA A 74 8.13 -1.91 -2.23
C ALA A 74 8.01 -2.49 -0.79
N SER A 75 8.06 -3.81 -0.64
CA SER A 75 8.10 -4.45 0.69
C SER A 75 9.44 -4.27 1.39
N SER A 76 10.49 -3.95 0.62
CA SER A 76 11.84 -3.73 1.13
C SER A 76 12.57 -2.66 0.30
N ASP A 77 13.40 -1.86 0.96
CA ASP A 77 14.12 -0.73 0.37
C ASP A 77 15.31 -1.12 -0.52
N LEU A 78 15.55 -2.42 -0.71
CA LEU A 78 16.71 -2.92 -1.45
C LEU A 78 16.57 -2.76 -2.97
N ASN A 79 15.34 -2.68 -3.49
CA ASN A 79 15.10 -2.48 -4.91
C ASN A 79 13.76 -1.77 -5.13
N THR A 80 13.81 -0.45 -5.31
CA THR A 80 12.65 0.43 -5.52
C THR A 80 12.57 0.95 -6.96
N THR A 81 13.31 0.35 -7.88
CA THR A 81 13.34 0.75 -9.29
C THR A 81 12.60 -0.26 -10.15
N LEU A 82 11.63 0.20 -10.94
CA LEU A 82 10.95 -0.60 -11.95
C LEU A 82 11.51 -0.30 -13.33
N THR A 83 11.67 -1.31 -14.18
CA THR A 83 11.99 -1.13 -15.60
C THR A 83 10.70 -1.30 -16.41
N VAL A 84 10.30 -0.28 -17.15
CA VAL A 84 9.00 -0.23 -17.84
C VAL A 84 9.22 0.19 -19.30
N SER A 85 8.65 -0.53 -20.26
CA SER A 85 8.65 -0.10 -21.66
C SER A 85 7.70 1.09 -21.86
N TYR A 86 7.85 1.89 -22.92
CA TYR A 86 6.92 2.99 -23.17
C TYR A 86 5.47 2.52 -23.39
N LYS A 87 5.31 1.35 -24.02
CA LYS A 87 3.99 0.71 -24.21
C LYS A 87 3.34 0.41 -22.86
N ASP A 88 4.07 -0.22 -21.95
CA ASP A 88 3.57 -0.57 -20.61
C ASP A 88 3.37 0.69 -19.77
N TYR A 89 4.23 1.70 -19.92
CA TYR A 89 4.03 3.00 -19.27
C TYR A 89 2.68 3.60 -19.66
N SER A 90 2.34 3.62 -20.96
CA SER A 90 1.08 4.16 -21.43
C SER A 90 -0.14 3.35 -20.97
N ALA A 91 -0.03 2.03 -20.94
CA ALA A 91 -1.10 1.14 -20.48
C ALA A 91 -1.32 1.23 -18.95
N ASP A 92 -0.23 1.29 -18.17
CA ASP A 92 -0.22 1.09 -16.71
C ASP A 92 -0.01 2.39 -15.92
N LYS A 93 -0.25 3.55 -16.53
CA LYS A 93 -0.04 4.89 -15.92
C LYS A 93 -0.65 5.05 -14.53
N GLY A 94 -1.81 4.42 -14.29
CA GLY A 94 -2.53 4.55 -13.02
C GLY A 94 -1.77 3.93 -11.84
N ILE A 95 -1.22 2.73 -12.05
CA ILE A 95 -0.40 2.06 -11.05
C ILE A 95 0.97 2.69 -10.93
N LEU A 96 1.57 3.10 -12.06
CA LEU A 96 2.87 3.76 -12.04
C LEU A 96 2.83 5.10 -11.31
N ALA A 97 1.73 5.86 -11.43
CA ALA A 97 1.52 7.07 -10.63
C ALA A 97 1.50 6.75 -9.12
N LYS A 98 0.83 5.66 -8.70
CA LYS A 98 0.78 5.24 -7.29
C LYS A 98 2.12 4.76 -6.77
N TRP A 99 2.90 4.08 -7.60
CA TRP A 99 4.27 3.71 -7.29
C TRP A 99 5.15 4.95 -7.09
N SER A 100 5.06 5.90 -8.02
CA SER A 100 5.85 7.15 -8.03
C SER A 100 5.45 8.16 -6.95
N ASN A 101 4.28 7.99 -6.31
CA ASN A 101 3.86 8.84 -5.18
C ASN A 101 4.73 8.63 -3.93
N ASN A 102 5.61 7.62 -3.92
CA ASN A 102 6.60 7.43 -2.87
C ASN A 102 7.96 8.01 -3.33
N ALA A 103 8.54 8.90 -2.51
CA ALA A 103 9.77 9.61 -2.85
C ALA A 103 11.00 8.68 -3.07
N SER A 104 11.00 7.49 -2.48
CA SER A 104 12.09 6.51 -2.61
C SER A 104 11.95 5.60 -3.82
N HIS A 105 10.85 5.69 -4.57
CA HIS A 105 10.58 4.84 -5.72
C HIS A 105 10.94 5.53 -7.03
N GLN A 106 11.43 4.73 -7.96
CA GLN A 106 11.78 5.19 -9.31
C GLN A 106 11.26 4.19 -10.34
N PHE A 107 11.12 4.65 -11.58
CA PHE A 107 10.95 3.76 -12.72
C PHE A 107 11.76 4.30 -13.90
N ILE A 108 12.35 3.39 -14.64
CA ILE A 108 13.18 3.69 -15.81
C ILE A 108 12.38 3.29 -17.05
N LEU A 109 12.23 4.22 -17.99
CA LEU A 109 11.69 3.91 -19.30
C LEU A 109 12.80 3.47 -20.25
N THR A 110 12.63 2.33 -20.89
CA THR A 110 13.64 1.78 -21.84
C THR A 110 13.38 2.15 -23.29
N ASP A 111 12.12 2.28 -23.68
CA ASP A 111 11.70 2.58 -25.07
C ASP A 111 11.30 4.04 -25.25
N VAL A 112 12.09 4.96 -24.71
CA VAL A 112 11.84 6.40 -24.86
C VAL A 112 12.16 6.82 -26.29
N THR A 113 11.22 6.63 -27.20
CA THR A 113 11.28 7.29 -28.50
C THR A 113 11.09 8.79 -28.29
N ALA A 114 11.76 9.63 -29.08
CA ALA A 114 11.79 11.09 -28.89
C ALA A 114 10.41 11.78 -28.81
N GLN A 115 9.33 11.12 -29.23
CA GLN A 115 7.95 11.62 -29.07
C GLN A 115 7.43 11.55 -27.63
N ALA A 116 8.04 10.76 -26.75
CA ALA A 116 7.59 10.56 -25.38
C ALA A 116 8.06 11.62 -24.38
N ALA A 117 9.08 12.42 -24.73
CA ALA A 117 9.72 13.39 -23.83
C ALA A 117 9.21 14.84 -24.00
N GLY A 118 8.18 15.06 -24.83
CA GLY A 118 7.74 16.40 -25.24
C GLY A 118 6.25 16.70 -25.09
N ALA A 119 5.55 16.06 -24.13
CA ALA A 119 4.13 16.32 -23.86
C ALA A 119 3.91 16.77 -22.41
#